data_AF-A0A2E8IYE7-F1
#
_entry.id   AF-A0A2E8IYE7-F1
#
_cell.length_a   1.000
_cell.length_b   1.000
_cell.length_c   1.000
_cell.angle_alpha   90.00
_cell.angle_beta   90.00
_cell.angle_gamma   90.00
#
_symmetry.space_group_name_H-M   'P 1'
#
loop_
_entity.id
_entity.type
_entity.pdbx_description
1 polymer ?
#
loop_
_entity_poly.entity_id
_entity_poly.type
_entity_poly.pdbx_seq_one_letter_code
_entity_poly.pdbx_strand_id
1 'polypeptide(L)'
;MTVLGIGGDVSGMDFFIRPATGTSSSDWVRIPNADIKVKSARRITRTIVRGQEGDNLHDEGSESTLYTVSGEMKIDEYKKILSMYKSGQPCIHDPFEERDVKVVFASMEYDGSNESFIFEFIEDII
;
A
#
# COMPACT_ATOMS: atom_id res chain seq x y z
N MET A 1 -12.31 -44.34 -0.54
CA MET A 1 -11.26 -43.66 0.23
C MET A 1 -11.00 -42.34 -0.48
N THR A 2 -11.79 -41.32 -0.15
CA THR A 2 -11.76 -40.03 -0.83
C THR A 2 -10.82 -39.13 -0.05
N VAL A 3 -9.67 -38.82 -0.66
CA VAL A 3 -8.79 -37.75 -0.16
C VAL A 3 -9.50 -36.43 -0.43
N LEU A 4 -10.09 -35.85 0.62
CA LEU A 4 -10.43 -34.44 0.66
C LEU A 4 -9.11 -33.67 0.58
N GLY A 5 -8.83 -33.12 -0.61
CA GLY A 5 -7.85 -32.07 -0.74
C GLY A 5 -8.36 -30.88 0.08
N ILE A 6 -7.83 -30.72 1.28
CA ILE A 6 -7.82 -29.46 2.01
C ILE A 6 -6.93 -28.50 1.22
N GLY A 7 -7.49 -27.92 0.15
CA GLY A 7 -7.03 -26.64 -0.34
C GLY A 7 -7.31 -25.65 0.77
N GLY A 8 -6.28 -25.27 1.52
CA GLY A 8 -6.37 -24.17 2.46
C GLY A 8 -6.84 -22.95 1.69
N ASP A 9 -8.01 -22.43 2.06
CA ASP A 9 -8.46 -21.10 1.71
C ASP A 9 -7.34 -20.15 2.15
N VAL A 10 -6.49 -19.70 1.24
CA VAL A 10 -5.62 -18.56 1.50
C VAL A 10 -6.55 -17.36 1.46
N SER A 11 -7.31 -17.16 2.54
CA SER A 11 -8.12 -15.97 2.75
C SER A 11 -7.18 -14.78 2.59
N GLY A 12 -7.42 -13.96 1.57
CA GLY A 12 -6.65 -12.74 1.36
C GLY A 12 -6.73 -11.85 2.61
N MET A 13 -5.74 -10.97 2.77
CA MET A 13 -5.69 -10.10 3.95
C MET A 13 -6.72 -8.98 3.82
N ASP A 14 -7.24 -8.52 4.96
CA ASP A 14 -8.05 -7.31 5.00
C ASP A 14 -7.14 -6.10 4.81
N PHE A 15 -7.46 -5.25 3.85
CA PHE A 15 -6.78 -3.97 3.65
C PHE A 15 -7.67 -2.82 4.14
N PHE A 16 -7.09 -1.85 4.85
CA PHE A 16 -7.82 -0.72 5.40
C PHE A 16 -7.29 0.60 4.86
N ILE A 17 -8.21 1.43 4.35
CA ILE A 17 -7.91 2.76 3.79
C ILE A 17 -8.94 3.78 4.25
N ARG A 18 -8.49 5.00 4.52
CA ARG A 18 -9.37 6.14 4.83
C ARG A 18 -8.91 7.41 4.11
N PRO A 19 -9.81 8.38 3.86
CA PRO A 19 -9.41 9.70 3.39
C PRO A 19 -8.58 10.45 4.44
N ALA A 20 -7.69 11.35 4.02
CA ALA A 20 -6.90 12.21 4.94
C ALA A 20 -7.76 13.00 5.93
N THR A 21 -8.96 13.41 5.52
CA THR A 21 -9.90 14.17 6.35
C THR A 21 -10.62 13.31 7.38
N GLY A 22 -10.58 11.97 7.24
CA GLY A 22 -11.16 11.06 8.20
C GLY A 22 -10.35 11.08 9.49
N THR A 23 -11.01 11.17 10.64
CA THR A 23 -10.35 11.22 11.97
C THR A 23 -10.95 10.21 12.95
N SER A 24 -11.95 9.45 12.51
CA SER A 24 -12.72 8.51 13.33
C SER A 24 -12.60 7.08 12.80
N SER A 25 -12.93 6.10 13.65
CA SER A 25 -12.92 4.69 13.26
C SER A 25 -13.92 4.37 12.14
N SER A 26 -14.99 5.15 12.00
CA SER A 26 -15.98 4.98 10.94
C SER A 26 -15.50 5.43 9.55
N ASP A 27 -14.38 6.14 9.46
CA ASP A 27 -13.83 6.62 8.19
C ASP A 27 -13.04 5.52 7.44
N TRP A 28 -12.73 4.42 8.13
CA TRP A 28 -12.00 3.30 7.54
C TRP A 28 -12.89 2.48 6.62
N VAL A 29 -12.44 2.36 5.38
CA VAL A 29 -12.97 1.43 4.40
C VAL A 29 -12.13 0.16 4.44
N ARG A 30 -12.80 -0.97 4.69
CA ARG A 30 -12.22 -2.30 4.63
C ARG A 30 -12.38 -2.86 3.22
N ILE A 31 -11.30 -3.36 2.64
CA ILE A 31 -11.26 -4.18 1.42
C ILE A 31 -10.91 -5.60 1.87
N PRO A 32 -11.88 -6.52 1.90
CA PRO A 32 -11.65 -7.88 2.37
C PRO A 32 -10.97 -8.74 1.31
N ASN A 33 -10.27 -9.79 1.75
CA ASN A 33 -9.68 -10.82 0.87
C ASN A 33 -8.77 -10.26 -0.23
N ALA A 34 -7.99 -9.22 0.06
CA ALA A 34 -7.06 -8.64 -0.90
C ALA A 34 -5.74 -9.43 -0.95
N ASP A 35 -5.15 -9.51 -2.15
CA ASP A 35 -3.75 -9.86 -2.34
C ASP A 35 -2.90 -8.59 -2.20
N ILE A 36 -2.01 -8.60 -1.21
CA ILE A 36 -1.21 -7.44 -0.81
C ILE A 36 0.26 -7.76 -1.03
N LYS A 37 0.95 -6.92 -1.80
CA LYS A 37 2.40 -6.96 -2.00
C LYS A 37 3.02 -5.65 -1.54
N VAL A 38 4.09 -5.73 -0.77
CA VAL A 38 4.83 -4.55 -0.29
C VAL A 38 6.28 -4.63 -0.75
N LYS A 39 6.78 -3.50 -1.25
CA LYS A 39 8.16 -3.34 -1.70
C LYS A 39 8.75 -2.06 -1.12
N SER A 40 9.68 -2.22 -0.19
CA SER A 40 10.47 -1.11 0.36
C SER A 40 11.85 -1.04 -0.27
N ALA A 41 12.29 0.17 -0.62
CA ALA A 41 13.61 0.41 -1.19
C ALA A 41 14.25 1.65 -0.56
N ARG A 42 15.57 1.59 -0.32
CA ARG A 42 16.36 2.72 0.18
C ARG A 42 17.30 3.23 -0.89
N ARG A 43 17.35 4.54 -1.11
CA ARG A 43 18.31 5.16 -2.02
C ARG A 43 19.63 5.46 -1.29
N ILE A 44 20.62 4.59 -1.42
CA ILE A 44 21.95 4.82 -0.83
C ILE A 44 22.79 5.65 -1.80
N THR A 45 23.10 6.90 -1.45
CA THR A 45 24.05 7.75 -2.21
C THR A 45 25.39 7.75 -1.49
N ARG A 46 26.44 7.17 -2.09
CA ARG A 46 27.79 7.12 -1.49
C ARG A 46 28.71 8.15 -2.14
N THR A 47 29.00 9.25 -1.45
CA THR A 47 29.96 10.26 -1.92
C THR A 47 31.34 9.98 -1.32
N ILE A 48 32.33 9.71 -2.16
CA ILE A 48 33.73 9.58 -1.71
C ILE A 48 34.31 11.00 -1.59
N VAL A 49 34.45 11.50 -0.37
CA VAL A 49 35.16 12.76 -0.11
C VAL A 49 36.66 12.46 -0.06
N ARG A 50 37.38 12.74 -1.16
CA ARG A 50 38.84 12.64 -1.17
C ARG A 50 39.44 13.91 -0.57
N GLY A 51 39.99 13.84 0.64
CA GLY A 51 40.83 14.95 1.11
C GLY A 51 41.24 15.03 2.58
N GLN A 52 40.53 14.45 3.54
CA GLN A 52 40.93 14.52 4.96
C GLN A 52 40.55 13.24 5.71
N GLU A 53 41.41 12.84 6.65
CA GLU A 53 41.27 11.66 7.51
C GLU A 53 39.89 11.59 8.18
N GLY A 54 39.26 10.42 8.09
CA GLY A 54 38.00 10.10 8.74
C GLY A 54 36.86 9.96 7.73
N ASP A 55 36.63 8.72 7.28
CA ASP A 55 35.45 8.36 6.49
C ASP A 55 34.17 8.61 7.31
N ASN A 56 33.68 9.85 7.33
CA ASN A 56 32.37 10.14 7.88
C ASN A 56 31.32 9.69 6.87
N LEU A 57 30.57 8.67 7.27
CA LEU A 57 29.37 8.19 6.60
C LEU A 57 28.25 9.21 6.82
N HIS A 58 27.72 9.80 5.75
CA HIS A 58 26.49 10.58 5.78
C HIS A 58 25.45 9.85 4.94
N ASP A 59 24.38 9.37 5.58
CA ASP A 59 23.27 8.68 4.92
C ASP A 59 22.12 9.69 4.75
N GLU A 60 21.96 10.21 3.54
CA GLU A 60 20.79 10.99 3.11
C GLU A 60 19.90 10.11 2.22
N GLY A 61 19.57 8.90 2.69
CA GLY A 61 18.70 7.98 1.96
C GLY A 61 17.23 8.29 2.18
N SER A 62 16.52 8.69 1.12
CA SER A 62 15.06 8.59 1.07
C SER A 62 14.68 7.11 0.95
N GLU A 63 13.96 6.61 1.95
CA GLU A 63 13.24 5.34 1.90
C GLU A 63 11.97 5.54 1.06
N SER A 64 11.49 4.50 0.37
CA SER A 64 10.23 4.51 -0.36
C SER A 64 9.59 3.14 -0.26
N THR A 65 8.31 3.11 0.13
CA THR A 65 7.51 1.89 0.21
C THR A 65 6.39 1.94 -0.82
N LEU A 66 6.31 0.92 -1.68
CA LEU A 66 5.24 0.70 -2.64
C LEU A 66 4.34 -0.43 -2.12
N TYR A 67 3.04 -0.17 -2.02
CA TYR A 67 2.01 -1.14 -1.70
C TYR A 67 1.20 -1.41 -2.96
N THR A 68 1.14 -2.67 -3.40
CA THR A 68 0.24 -3.12 -4.47
C THR A 68 -0.87 -3.94 -3.84
N VAL A 69 -2.11 -3.51 -4.01
CA VAL A 69 -3.31 -4.16 -3.48
C VAL A 69 -4.18 -4.58 -4.64
N SER A 70 -4.55 -5.86 -4.69
CA SER A 70 -5.37 -6.40 -5.77
C SER A 70 -6.42 -7.39 -5.25
N GLY A 71 -7.47 -7.60 -6.04
CA GLY A 71 -8.57 -8.49 -5.66
C GLY A 71 -9.81 -8.23 -6.51
N GLU A 72 -10.97 -8.57 -5.97
CA GLU A 72 -12.28 -8.33 -6.58
C GLU A 72 -13.07 -7.36 -5.70
N MET A 73 -13.76 -6.38 -6.31
CA MET A 73 -14.64 -5.46 -5.59
C MET A 73 -15.80 -4.98 -6.45
N LYS A 74 -16.95 -4.72 -5.82
CA LYS A 74 -18.10 -4.22 -6.58
C LYS A 74 -17.86 -2.79 -7.05
N ILE A 75 -18.51 -2.43 -8.17
CA ILE A 75 -18.40 -1.09 -8.74
C ILE A 75 -18.73 0.05 -7.76
N ASP A 76 -19.65 -0.17 -6.82
CA ASP A 76 -20.01 0.84 -5.82
C ASP A 76 -18.94 1.01 -4.73
N GLU A 77 -18.18 -0.04 -4.43
CA GLU A 77 -17.00 0.02 -3.55
C GLU A 77 -15.85 0.71 -4.27
N TYR A 78 -15.61 0.34 -5.53
CA TYR A 78 -14.63 1.01 -6.38
C TYR A 78 -14.87 2.53 -6.45
N LYS A 79 -16.12 2.97 -6.65
CA LYS A 79 -16.46 4.41 -6.67
C LYS A 79 -16.11 5.13 -5.36
N LYS A 80 -16.20 4.47 -4.20
CA LYS A 80 -15.77 5.04 -2.91
C LYS A 80 -14.27 5.27 -2.92
N ILE A 81 -13.48 4.27 -3.32
CA ILE A 81 -12.02 4.40 -3.40
C ILE A 81 -11.62 5.45 -4.45
N LEU A 82 -12.30 5.50 -5.59
CA LEU A 82 -12.08 6.49 -6.65
C LEU A 82 -12.28 7.94 -6.14
N SER A 83 -13.19 8.15 -5.20
CA SER A 83 -13.36 9.46 -4.57
C SER A 83 -12.17 9.86 -3.69
N MET A 84 -11.52 8.88 -3.03
CA MET A 84 -10.29 9.11 -2.26
C MET A 84 -9.08 9.34 -3.17
N TYR A 85 -9.01 8.61 -4.29
CA TYR A 85 -8.00 8.85 -5.32
C TYR A 85 -8.00 10.31 -5.77
N LYS A 86 -9.20 10.88 -5.98
CA LYS A 86 -9.36 12.29 -6.38
C LYS A 86 -9.02 13.31 -5.29
N SER A 87 -8.98 12.92 -4.01
CA SER A 87 -8.61 13.82 -2.90
C SER A 87 -7.11 13.80 -2.56
N GLY A 88 -6.36 12.82 -3.04
CA GLY A 88 -4.91 12.89 -3.23
C GLY A 88 -4.01 12.38 -2.10
N GLN A 89 -4.48 12.29 -0.85
CA GLN A 89 -3.66 11.83 0.28
C GLN A 89 -4.44 10.94 1.25
N PRO A 90 -4.80 9.69 0.90
CA PRO A 90 -5.37 8.76 1.86
C PRO A 90 -4.35 8.34 2.94
N CYS A 91 -4.87 7.76 4.02
CA CYS A 91 -4.08 6.98 4.98
C CYS A 91 -4.45 5.50 4.85
N ILE A 92 -3.47 4.62 4.97
CA ILE A 92 -3.68 3.17 5.05
C ILE A 92 -3.23 2.67 6.43
N HIS A 93 -3.80 1.57 6.88
CA HIS A 93 -3.20 0.78 7.94
C HIS A 93 -2.18 -0.16 7.29
N ASP A 94 -0.92 -0.07 7.68
CA ASP A 94 0.12 -0.91 7.10
C ASP A 94 -0.25 -2.39 7.31
N PRO A 95 -0.28 -3.23 6.26
CA PRO A 95 -0.68 -4.63 6.39
C PRO A 95 0.32 -5.52 7.16
N PHE A 96 1.57 -5.07 7.30
CA PHE A 96 2.67 -5.83 7.90
C PHE A 96 3.31 -5.11 9.10
N GLU A 97 3.04 -3.82 9.28
CA GLU A 97 3.43 -3.04 10.44
C GLU A 97 2.19 -2.53 11.20
N GLU A 98 2.22 -2.48 12.53
CA GLU A 98 1.08 -1.99 13.32
C GLU A 98 1.01 -0.45 13.35
N ARG A 99 1.09 0.21 12.18
CA ARG A 99 1.08 1.67 12.05
C ARG A 99 0.19 2.17 10.92
N ASP A 100 -0.36 3.36 11.10
CA ASP A 100 -1.04 4.09 10.04
C ASP A 100 -0.02 4.94 9.26
N VAL A 101 -0.06 4.88 7.94
CA VAL A 101 0.84 5.64 7.07
C VAL A 101 0.07 6.49 6.06
N LYS A 102 0.58 7.69 5.79
CA LYS A 102 0.08 8.53 4.71
C LYS A 102 0.66 8.04 3.40
N VAL A 103 -0.20 7.90 2.40
CA VAL A 103 0.22 7.43 1.08
C VAL A 103 -0.39 8.29 -0.01
N VAL A 104 0.19 8.20 -1.20
CA VAL A 104 -0.36 8.75 -2.44
C VAL A 104 -0.66 7.59 -3.38
N PHE A 105 -1.77 7.68 -4.13
CA PHE A 105 -2.02 6.73 -5.20
C PHE A 105 -1.02 6.92 -6.34
N ALA A 106 -0.27 5.87 -6.65
CA ALA A 106 0.58 5.80 -7.83
C ALA A 106 -0.22 5.41 -9.08
N SER A 107 -1.13 4.44 -8.94
CA SER A 107 -2.01 3.98 -10.02
C SER A 107 -3.32 3.38 -9.46
N MET A 108 -4.36 3.35 -10.29
CA MET A 108 -5.66 2.76 -9.97
C MET A 108 -6.25 2.11 -11.22
N GLU A 109 -6.48 0.80 -11.17
CA GLU A 109 -7.06 0.02 -12.25
C GLU A 109 -8.31 -0.74 -11.78
N TYR A 110 -9.31 -0.87 -12.66
CA TYR A 110 -10.53 -1.64 -12.42
C TYR A 110 -11.07 -2.20 -13.74
N ASP A 111 -11.33 -3.50 -13.78
CA ASP A 111 -11.96 -4.19 -14.91
C ASP A 111 -13.45 -4.40 -14.62
N GLY A 112 -14.30 -3.68 -15.36
CA GLY A 112 -15.75 -3.78 -15.22
C GLY A 112 -16.37 -5.10 -15.70
N SER A 113 -15.59 -5.97 -16.34
CA SER A 113 -16.07 -7.25 -16.87
C SER A 113 -16.03 -8.36 -15.82
N ASN A 114 -15.05 -8.31 -14.91
CA ASN A 114 -14.82 -9.32 -13.86
C ASN A 114 -14.72 -8.72 -12.46
N GLU A 115 -14.92 -7.41 -12.30
CA GLU A 115 -14.87 -6.70 -11.02
C GLU A 115 -13.49 -6.75 -10.34
N SER A 116 -12.42 -7.07 -11.08
CA SER A 116 -11.06 -7.08 -10.54
C SER A 116 -10.46 -5.68 -10.46
N PHE A 117 -9.59 -5.46 -9.48
CA PHE A 117 -8.89 -4.19 -9.28
C PHE A 117 -7.41 -4.38 -8.96
N ILE A 118 -6.61 -3.36 -9.28
CA ILE A 118 -5.22 -3.22 -8.84
C ILE A 118 -4.99 -1.76 -8.45
N PHE A 119 -4.60 -1.53 -7.19
CA PHE A 119 -4.22 -0.22 -6.67
C PHE A 119 -2.76 -0.22 -6.26
N GLU A 120 -2.04 0.83 -6.61
CA GLU A 120 -0.68 1.06 -6.15
C GLU A 120 -0.60 2.32 -5.31
N PHE A 121 0.05 2.21 -4.16
CA PHE A 121 0.25 3.30 -3.21
C PHE A 121 1.73 3.48 -2.92
N ILE A 122 2.18 4.72 -2.83
CA ILE A 122 3.53 5.07 -2.38
C ILE A 122 3.42 5.78 -1.04
N GLU A 123 4.19 5.32 -0.05
CA GLU A 123 4.37 6.02 1.23
C GLU A 123 4.93 7.41 0.99
N ASP A 124 4.25 8.43 1.50
CA ASP A 124 4.70 9.81 1.41
C ASP A 124 5.77 10.05 2.49
N ILE A 125 7.03 10.07 2.08
CA ILE A 125 8.20 10.23 2.96
C ILE A 125 8.76 11.64 2.73
N ILE A 126 8.61 12.49 3.75
CA ILE A 126 9.05 13.90 3.80
C ILE A 126 10.52 13.96 4.23
#